data_AF-A0A8H7E7P6-F1
#
_entry.id   AF-A0A8H7E7P6-F1
#
_cell.length_a   1.000
_cell.length_b   1.000
_cell.length_c   1.000
_cell.angle_alpha   90.00
_cell.angle_beta   90.00
_cell.angle_gamma   90.00
#
_symmetry.space_group_name_H-M   'P 1'
#
loop_
_entity.id
_entity.type
_entity.pdbx_description
1 polymer ?
#
loop_
_entity_poly.entity_id
_entity_poly.type
_entity_poly.pdbx_seq_one_letter_code
_entity_poly.pdbx_strand_id
1 'polypeptide(L)'
;MSLTDSSPLKAAEAASIASRSLATLSVKARNNALTSIHNALSRERDKILQANARDLKAASKAAQDGSLSQAVLKRLDLGRAGKYDDMLKGILDVRELEDPGSWQNHTAYPA
;
A
#
# COMPACT_ATOMS: atom_id res chain seq x y z
N MET A 1 13.09 16.94 -0.87
CA MET A 1 12.78 16.49 -2.25
C MET A 1 11.67 15.46 -2.14
N SER A 2 10.49 15.75 -2.69
CA SER A 2 9.35 14.85 -2.72
C SER A 2 9.55 13.87 -3.88
N LEU A 3 9.43 12.57 -3.60
CA LEU A 3 9.63 11.50 -4.61
C LEU A 3 8.45 11.38 -5.59
N THR A 4 7.45 12.27 -5.48
CA THR A 4 6.19 12.21 -6.20
C THR A 4 5.75 13.55 -6.80
N ASP A 5 6.67 14.49 -7.03
CA ASP A 5 6.36 15.79 -7.69
C ASP A 5 6.11 15.65 -9.21
N SER A 6 5.43 14.58 -9.61
CA SER A 6 4.89 14.40 -10.96
C SER A 6 3.56 15.14 -11.05
N SER A 7 3.30 15.85 -12.16
CA SER A 7 1.96 16.38 -12.38
C SER A 7 0.92 15.25 -12.38
N PRO A 8 -0.35 15.51 -12.01
CA PRO A 8 -1.40 14.49 -12.03
C PRO A 8 -1.49 13.78 -13.39
N LEU A 9 -1.31 14.52 -14.49
CA LEU A 9 -1.25 13.97 -15.84
C LEU A 9 -0.12 12.94 -16.00
N LYS A 10 1.11 13.28 -15.60
CA LYS A 10 2.26 12.36 -15.68
C LYS A 10 2.08 11.12 -14.81
N ALA A 11 1.49 11.28 -13.61
CA ALA A 11 1.17 10.15 -12.75
C ALA A 11 0.15 9.20 -13.41
N ALA A 12 -0.89 9.75 -14.04
CA ALA A 12 -1.90 8.98 -14.77
C ALA A 12 -1.31 8.26 -15.98
N GLU A 13 -0.46 8.92 -16.77
CA GLU A 13 0.24 8.31 -17.91
C GLU A 13 1.13 7.15 -17.48
N ALA A 14 1.96 7.35 -16.44
CA ALA A 14 2.84 6.32 -15.90
C ALA A 14 2.04 5.13 -15.35
N ALA A 15 0.95 5.38 -14.62
CA ALA A 15 0.08 4.33 -14.09
C ALA A 15 -0.60 3.53 -15.23
N SER A 16 -1.05 4.19 -16.29
CA SER A 16 -1.67 3.55 -17.46
C SER A 16 -0.69 2.59 -18.15
N ILE A 17 0.56 3.02 -18.34
CA ILE A 17 1.61 2.19 -18.95
C ILE A 17 1.97 1.01 -18.05
N ALA A 18 2.19 1.26 -16.75
CA ALA A 18 2.55 0.23 -15.78
C ALA A 18 1.44 -0.83 -15.61
N SER A 19 0.17 -0.41 -15.62
CA SER A 19 -0.99 -1.31 -15.49
C SER A 19 -1.02 -2.37 -16.60
N ARG A 20 -0.78 -1.96 -17.86
CA ARG A 20 -0.73 -2.89 -19.01
C ARG A 20 0.39 -3.92 -18.85
N SER A 21 1.54 -3.51 -18.33
CA SER A 21 2.65 -4.41 -18.06
C SER A 21 2.36 -5.35 -16.90
N LEU A 22 1.73 -4.86 -15.83
CA LEU A 22 1.35 -5.65 -14.67
C LEU A 22 0.31 -6.74 -15.02
N ALA A 23 -0.64 -6.42 -15.91
CA ALA A 23 -1.71 -7.32 -16.33
C ALA A 23 -1.21 -8.58 -17.07
N THR A 24 -0.03 -8.54 -17.69
CA THR A 24 0.55 -9.68 -18.41
C THR A 24 1.49 -10.54 -17.55
N LEU A 25 1.76 -10.13 -16.31
CA LEU A 25 2.66 -10.86 -15.41
C LEU A 25 2.00 -12.14 -14.87
N SER A 26 2.79 -13.21 -14.82
CA SER A 26 2.39 -14.45 -14.17
C SER A 26 2.06 -14.22 -12.69
N VAL A 27 1.19 -15.07 -12.13
CA VAL A 27 0.89 -15.09 -10.68
C VAL A 27 2.17 -15.17 -9.86
N LYS A 28 3.11 -16.04 -10.27
CA LYS A 28 4.42 -16.18 -9.61
C LYS A 28 5.20 -14.87 -9.57
N ALA A 29 5.25 -14.12 -10.69
CA ALA A 29 5.94 -12.84 -10.74
C ALA A 29 5.28 -11.80 -9.82
N ARG A 30 3.94 -11.72 -9.82
CA ARG A 30 3.17 -10.84 -8.92
C ARG A 30 3.39 -11.19 -7.45
N ASN A 31 3.38 -12.47 -7.09
CA ASN A 31 3.61 -12.95 -5.73
C ASN A 31 5.05 -12.71 -5.24
N ASN A 32 6.04 -12.82 -6.14
CA ASN A 32 7.42 -12.46 -5.84
C ASN A 32 7.56 -10.95 -5.55
N ALA A 33 6.83 -10.10 -6.28
CA ALA A 33 6.80 -8.67 -6.02
C ALA A 33 6.20 -8.35 -4.64
N LEU A 34 5.07 -8.97 -4.26
CA LEU A 34 4.48 -8.82 -2.92
C LEU A 34 5.45 -9.23 -1.81
N THR A 35 6.15 -10.35 -1.99
CA THR A 35 7.16 -10.83 -1.03
C THR A 35 8.33 -9.84 -0.92
N SER A 36 8.76 -9.25 -2.04
CA SER A 36 9.83 -8.26 -2.05
C SER A 36 9.43 -6.97 -1.34
N ILE A 37 8.18 -6.52 -1.52
CA ILE A 37 7.61 -5.37 -0.82
C ILE A 37 7.55 -5.65 0.69
N HIS A 38 7.03 -6.80 1.10
CA HIS A 38 7.01 -7.22 2.51
C HIS A 38 8.41 -7.16 3.13
N ASN A 39 9.40 -7.77 2.48
CA ASN A 39 10.77 -7.82 2.99
C ASN A 39 11.41 -6.44 3.07
N ALA A 40 11.14 -5.57 2.09
CA ALA A 40 11.63 -4.20 2.12
C ALA A 40 11.00 -3.39 3.26
N LEU A 41 9.68 -3.47 3.45
CA LEU A 41 8.99 -2.78 4.54
C LEU A 41 9.44 -3.29 5.92
N SER A 42 9.57 -4.61 6.06
CA SER A 42 10.07 -5.24 7.30
C SER A 42 11.48 -4.75 7.65
N ARG A 43 12.40 -4.72 6.68
CA ARG A 43 13.78 -4.24 6.87
C ARG A 43 13.84 -2.75 7.20
N GLU A 44 13.00 -1.93 6.57
CA GLU A 44 13.00 -0.47 6.74
C GLU A 44 12.03 0.01 7.85
N ARG A 45 11.53 -0.90 8.70
CA ARG A 45 10.53 -0.61 9.73
C ARG A 45 10.86 0.63 10.56
N ASP A 46 12.06 0.67 11.14
CA ASP A 46 12.45 1.75 12.05
C ASP A 46 12.50 3.10 11.34
N LYS A 47 13.00 3.11 10.11
CA LYS A 47 13.05 4.31 9.26
C LYS A 47 11.65 4.82 8.93
N ILE A 48 10.72 3.91 8.63
CA ILE A 48 9.32 4.25 8.34
C ILE A 48 8.62 4.76 9.60
N LEU A 49 8.79 4.12 10.74
CA LEU A 49 8.21 4.57 12.02
C LEU A 49 8.77 5.92 12.47
N GLN A 50 10.07 6.17 12.26
CA GLN A 50 10.67 7.48 12.51
C GLN A 50 10.10 8.57 11.58
N ALA A 51 9.82 8.24 10.32
CA ALA A 51 9.12 9.16 9.41
C ALA A 51 7.69 9.44 9.89
N ASN A 52 6.92 8.40 10.22
CA ASN A 52 5.56 8.52 10.73
C ASN A 52 5.50 9.33 12.05
N ALA A 53 6.50 9.19 12.93
CA ALA A 53 6.59 9.99 14.14
C ALA A 53 6.75 11.50 13.87
N ARG A 54 7.40 11.89 12.76
CA ARG A 54 7.47 13.30 12.33
C ARG A 54 6.11 13.78 11.83
N ASP A 55 5.40 12.94 11.09
CA ASP A 55 4.04 13.24 10.62
C ASP A 55 3.07 13.38 11.80
N LEU A 56 3.15 12.50 12.80
CA LEU A 56 2.36 12.58 14.03
C LEU A 56 2.62 13.86 14.81
N LYS A 57 3.87 14.35 14.86
CA LYS A 57 4.18 15.64 15.51
C LYS A 57 3.52 16.81 14.78
N ALA A 58 3.56 16.81 13.44
CA ALA A 58 2.90 17.85 12.63
C ALA A 58 1.37 17.79 12.78
N ALA A 59 0.80 16.60 12.67
CA ALA A 59 -0.63 16.36 12.82
C ALA A 59 -1.13 16.65 14.24
N SER A 60 -0.30 16.48 15.27
CA SER A 60 -0.66 16.78 16.66
C SER A 60 -0.85 18.28 16.87
N LYS A 61 -0.03 19.11 16.21
CA LYS A 61 -0.21 20.56 16.22
C LYS A 61 -1.52 20.95 15.52
N ALA A 62 -1.78 20.38 14.35
CA ALA A 62 -3.04 20.55 13.61
C ALA A 62 -4.28 20.05 14.38
N ALA A 63 -4.12 19.07 15.27
CA ALA A 63 -5.24 18.64 16.10
C ALA A 63 -5.49 19.56 17.30
N GLN A 64 -4.46 20.25 17.78
CA GLN A 64 -4.57 21.25 18.85
C GLN A 64 -5.24 22.54 18.36
N ASP A 65 -4.98 22.94 17.11
CA ASP A 65 -5.62 24.11 16.48
C ASP A 65 -7.02 23.81 15.90
N GLY A 66 -7.48 22.55 16.00
CA GLY A 66 -8.80 22.12 15.56
C GLY A 66 -8.94 21.84 14.07
N SER A 67 -7.88 22.04 13.27
CA SER A 67 -7.89 21.74 11.83
C SER A 67 -7.89 20.23 11.52
N LEU A 68 -7.48 19.40 12.49
CA LEU A 68 -7.45 17.94 12.37
C LEU A 68 -8.21 17.27 13.53
N SER A 69 -8.99 16.24 13.23
CA SER A 69 -9.66 15.47 14.29
C SER A 69 -8.71 14.48 14.97
N GLN A 70 -8.97 14.19 16.25
CA GLN A 70 -8.27 13.15 17.00
C GLN A 70 -8.39 11.78 16.33
N ALA A 71 -9.52 11.49 15.66
CA ALA A 71 -9.70 10.25 14.91
C ALA A 71 -8.68 10.10 13.76
N VAL A 72 -8.35 11.19 13.06
CA VAL A 72 -7.35 11.17 11.97
C VAL A 72 -5.95 10.92 12.53
N LEU A 73 -5.58 11.55 13.65
CA LEU A 73 -4.33 11.24 14.35
C LEU A 73 -4.21 9.75 14.67
N LYS A 74 -5.30 9.15 15.18
CA LYS A 74 -5.32 7.73 15.51
C LYS A 74 -5.13 6.82 14.28
N ARG A 75 -5.64 7.24 13.11
CA ARG A 75 -5.46 6.51 11.84
C ARG A 75 -4.04 6.67 11.29
N LEU A 76 -3.42 7.83 11.48
CA LEU A 76 -2.05 8.11 11.04
C LEU A 76 -0.98 7.33 11.83
N ASP A 77 -1.22 7.06 13.11
CA ASP A 77 -0.25 6.44 14.01
C ASP A 77 0.02 4.96 13.66
N LEU A 78 1.14 4.69 12.99
CA LEU A 78 1.58 3.34 12.62
C LEU A 78 2.29 2.60 13.76
N GLY A 79 2.74 3.31 14.80
CA GLY A 79 3.52 2.76 15.90
C GLY A 79 2.71 2.00 16.95
N ARG A 80 1.39 1.95 16.80
CA ARG A 80 0.51 1.19 17.68
C ARG A 80 0.88 -0.28 17.68
N ALA A 81 0.84 -0.89 18.87
CA ALA A 81 1.06 -2.31 19.04
C ALA A 81 0.24 -3.12 18.03
N GLY A 82 0.90 -4.03 17.32
CA GLY A 82 0.29 -4.89 16.30
C GLY A 82 0.05 -4.23 14.94
N LYS A 83 -0.21 -2.92 14.86
CA LYS A 83 -0.68 -2.29 13.62
C LYS A 83 0.29 -2.40 12.44
N TYR A 84 1.58 -2.22 12.68
CA TYR A 84 2.60 -2.37 11.63
C TYR A 84 2.77 -3.84 11.21
N ASP A 85 2.70 -4.74 12.19
CA ASP A 85 2.81 -6.19 11.97
C ASP A 85 1.60 -6.72 11.19
N ASP A 86 0.39 -6.26 11.52
CA ASP A 86 -0.85 -6.56 10.80
C ASP A 86 -0.78 -6.04 9.35
N MET A 87 -0.20 -4.84 9.15
CA MET A 87 0.01 -4.28 7.81
C MET A 87 0.97 -5.15 6.97
N LEU A 88 2.08 -5.62 7.56
CA LEU A 88 3.00 -6.54 6.87
C LEU A 88 2.33 -7.88 6.58
N LYS A 89 1.61 -8.44 7.56
CA LYS A 89 0.89 -9.70 7.40
C LYS A 89 -0.12 -9.61 6.27
N GLY A 90 -0.88 -8.52 6.17
CA GLY A 90 -1.87 -8.32 5.10
C GLY A 90 -1.29 -8.43 3.69
N ILE A 91 -0.01 -8.08 3.48
CA ILE A 91 0.67 -8.26 2.18
C ILE A 91 0.86 -9.74 1.86
N LEU A 92 1.25 -10.54 2.86
CA LEU A 92 1.40 -11.99 2.70
C LEU A 92 0.04 -12.66 2.58
N ASP A 93 -0.96 -12.22 3.34
CA ASP A 93 -2.33 -12.74 3.23
C ASP A 93 -2.87 -12.58 1.80
N VAL A 94 -2.65 -11.43 1.15
CA VAL A 94 -3.02 -11.21 -0.25
C VAL A 94 -2.25 -12.12 -1.22
N ARG A 95 -0.97 -12.37 -0.95
CA ARG A 95 -0.13 -13.26 -1.78
C ARG A 95 -0.66 -14.70 -1.83
N GLU A 96 -1.26 -15.15 -0.73
CA GLU A 96 -1.80 -16.50 -0.58
C GLU A 96 -3.23 -16.66 -1.12
N LEU A 97 -3.87 -15.57 -1.56
CA LEU A 97 -5.17 -15.64 -2.23
C LEU A 97 -5.04 -16.23 -3.63
N GLU A 98 -6.12 -16.87 -4.10
CA GLU A 98 -6.25 -17.29 -5.49
C GLU A 98 -6.23 -16.08 -6.43
N ASP A 99 -5.64 -16.27 -7.62
CA ASP A 99 -5.57 -15.20 -8.61
C ASP A 99 -6.97 -14.81 -9.11
N PRO A 100 -7.40 -13.54 -8.92
CA PRO A 100 -8.70 -13.08 -9.38
C PRO A 100 -8.83 -13.06 -10.91
N GLY A 101 -7.73 -13.22 -11.66
CA GLY A 101 -7.75 -13.31 -13.13
C GLY A 101 -8.42 -14.57 -13.69
N SER A 102 -8.70 -15.57 -12.85
CA SER A 102 -9.31 -16.84 -13.27
C SER A 102 -10.85 -16.80 -13.41
N TRP A 103 -11.53 -15.77 -12.87
CA TRP A 103 -12.99 -15.64 -12.94
C TRP A 103 -13.54 -15.22 -14.32
N GLN A 104 -12.68 -14.95 -15.31
CA GLN A 104 -13.12 -14.63 -16.69
C GLN A 104 -13.31 -15.87 -17.59
N ASN A 105 -13.02 -17.09 -17.11
CA ASN A 105 -13.17 -18.34 -17.88
C ASN A 105 -14.34 -19.24 -17.43
N HIS A 106 -15.30 -18.74 -16.63
CA HIS A 106 -16.58 -19.43 -16.46
C HIS A 106 -17.53 -19.08 -17.62
N THR A 107 -17.17 -19.53 -18.82
CA THR A 107 -18.14 -19.82 -19.87
C THR A 107 -18.94 -21.04 -19.46
N ALA A 108 -20.04 -20.82 -18.75
CA ALA A 108 -21.10 -21.81 -18.60
C ALA A 108 -22.45 -21.10 -18.52
N TYR A 109 -22.84 -20.47 -19.63
CA TYR A 109 -24.25 -20.29 -19.95
C TYR A 109 -24.61 -21.46 -20.89
N PRO A 110 -25.31 -22.50 -20.41
CA PRO A 110 -25.87 -23.49 -21.31
C PRO A 110 -26.98 -22.84 -22.16
N ALA A 111 -27.08 -23.26 -23.42
CA ALA A 111 -28.12 -22.87 -24.36
C ALA A 111 -29.53 -23.19 -23.85
#